data_AF-A0A939FLQ2-F1
#
_entry.id   AF-A0A939FLQ2-F1
#
_cell.length_a   1.000
_cell.length_b   1.000
_cell.length_c   1.000
_cell.angle_alpha   90.00
_cell.angle_beta   90.00
_cell.angle_gamma   90.00
#
_symmetry.space_group_name_H-M   'P 1'
#
loop_
_entity.id
_entity.type
_entity.pdbx_description
1 polymer ?
#
loop_
_entity_poly.entity_id
_entity_poly.type
_entity_poly.pdbx_seq_one_letter_code
_entity_poly.pdbx_strand_id
1 'polypeptide(L)'
;MRLRQLALLAAVVAALAAVGLLVAGRVPATGGPTAEGDSTGHFEQPRDQADAAGRAMKAAVRTQAPAPLSAPAARGAAGRKDPLPASSPLAAAEAEPSPAIGPLFYTTGGIPAHGCTASVVHSPRGDLIATAAHCVHTGGFRTDIAFVPGYRDGAAPYGVWVPVAVDVAPEWADDRDPDHDVAFLRMRPVEGSARLERVTGAERVRFDPPRERPTRVLGYPNEAERPVSCQNATAAESGTQQRFDCERLPNGTSGSPFLTDVDASTGLGTLAGVLGGKDEGGDEETSYSPYLGQAAKKLYERAAR
;
A
#
# COMPACT_ATOMS: atom_id res chain seq x y z
N MET A 1 60.58 19.27 12.29
CA MET A 1 60.14 18.01 11.62
C MET A 1 58.74 17.54 12.02
N ARG A 2 58.26 17.78 13.25
CA ARG A 2 56.96 17.28 13.74
C ARG A 2 55.70 18.04 13.26
N LEU A 3 55.79 19.35 12.99
CA LEU A 3 54.62 20.13 12.51
C LEU A 3 54.20 19.79 11.07
N ARG A 4 55.14 19.46 10.18
CA ARG A 4 54.84 19.09 8.78
C ARG A 4 54.16 17.72 8.67
N GLN A 5 54.44 16.80 9.60
CA GLN A 5 53.80 15.48 9.65
C GLN A 5 52.35 15.56 10.15
N LEU A 6 52.06 16.44 11.12
CA LEU A 6 50.69 16.68 11.61
C LEU A 6 49.79 17.33 10.55
N ALA A 7 50.34 18.25 9.74
CA ALA A 7 49.60 18.88 8.64
C ALA A 7 49.28 17.89 7.50
N LEU A 8 50.19 16.96 7.19
CA LEU A 8 49.94 15.90 6.19
C LEU A 8 48.87 14.91 6.67
N LEU A 9 48.89 14.51 7.95
CA LEU A 9 47.88 13.61 8.52
C LEU A 9 46.48 14.25 8.57
N ALA A 10 46.39 15.54 8.91
CA ALA A 10 45.11 16.26 8.90
C ALA A 10 44.52 16.39 7.48
N ALA A 11 45.38 16.62 6.47
CA ALA A 11 44.94 16.70 5.07
C ALA A 11 44.48 15.34 4.51
N VAL A 12 45.12 14.23 4.91
CA VAL A 12 44.71 12.87 4.52
C VAL A 12 43.41 12.44 5.19
N VAL A 13 43.20 12.80 6.47
CA VAL A 13 41.93 12.52 7.18
C VAL A 13 40.78 13.38 6.62
N ALA A 14 41.03 14.64 6.25
CA ALA A 14 40.03 15.48 5.59
C ALA A 14 39.69 14.99 4.16
N ALA A 15 40.67 14.47 3.42
CA ALA A 15 40.44 13.86 2.11
C ALA A 15 39.66 12.53 2.21
N LEU A 16 39.92 11.71 3.24
CA LEU A 16 39.14 10.49 3.51
C LEU A 16 37.71 10.79 3.99
N ALA A 17 37.50 11.89 4.74
CA ALA A 17 36.17 12.35 5.13
C ALA A 17 35.38 12.98 3.95
N ALA A 18 36.07 13.62 2.99
CA ALA A 18 35.44 14.19 1.80
C ALA A 18 35.10 13.14 0.72
N VAL A 19 35.81 12.00 0.68
CA VAL A 19 35.48 10.87 -0.21
C VAL A 19 34.32 10.02 0.35
N GLY A 20 34.06 10.08 1.65
CA GLY A 20 32.93 9.39 2.29
C GLY A 20 31.57 10.09 2.18
N LEU A 21 31.51 11.25 1.53
CA LEU A 21 30.33 12.12 1.55
C LEU A 21 29.85 12.53 0.17
N LEU A 22 29.77 11.62 -0.81
CA LEU A 22 29.12 11.91 -2.10
C LEU A 22 28.83 10.67 -2.96
N VAL A 23 28.21 9.64 -2.39
CA VAL A 23 27.31 8.74 -3.16
C VAL A 23 26.18 8.28 -2.24
N ALA A 24 25.34 9.23 -1.79
CA ALA A 24 23.94 8.91 -1.54
C ALA A 24 23.26 8.79 -2.92
N GLY A 25 23.64 7.76 -3.67
CA GLY A 25 22.91 7.39 -4.86
C GLY A 25 21.51 7.03 -4.39
N ARG A 26 20.53 7.84 -4.77
CA ARG A 26 19.12 7.45 -4.75
C ARG A 26 19.05 6.16 -5.57
N VAL A 27 19.01 5.02 -4.89
CA VAL A 27 18.64 3.76 -5.52
C VAL A 27 17.18 3.97 -5.94
N PRO A 28 16.86 3.99 -7.24
CA PRO A 28 15.45 3.99 -7.63
C PRO A 28 14.78 2.76 -7.00
N ALA A 29 13.55 2.89 -6.52
CA ALA A 29 12.77 1.81 -5.89
C ALA A 29 12.49 0.60 -6.82
N THR A 30 13.12 0.57 -7.99
CA THR A 30 13.11 -0.49 -9.00
C THR A 30 14.16 -1.58 -8.74
N GLY A 31 15.08 -1.42 -7.77
CA GLY A 31 16.21 -2.33 -7.53
C GLY A 31 16.09 -3.32 -6.36
N GLY A 32 14.87 -3.66 -5.92
CA GLY A 32 14.64 -4.61 -4.83
C GLY A 32 14.77 -6.08 -5.26
N PRO A 33 14.93 -7.03 -4.33
CA PRO A 33 14.97 -8.45 -4.64
C PRO A 33 13.62 -8.92 -5.22
N THR A 34 13.68 -9.65 -6.33
CA THR A 34 12.51 -10.27 -6.95
C THR A 34 12.72 -11.77 -7.14
N ALA A 35 11.61 -12.50 -7.27
CA ALA A 35 11.56 -13.92 -7.59
C ALA A 35 10.50 -14.20 -8.67
N GLU A 36 10.67 -15.30 -9.39
CA GLU A 36 9.66 -15.78 -10.33
C GLU A 36 8.50 -16.44 -9.57
N GLY A 37 7.28 -16.23 -10.06
CA GLY A 37 6.09 -16.98 -9.65
C GLY A 37 5.79 -18.09 -10.65
N ASP A 38 4.63 -18.72 -10.51
CA ASP A 38 4.12 -19.64 -11.51
C ASP A 38 3.47 -18.90 -12.70
N SER A 39 3.17 -19.65 -13.77
CA SER A 39 2.57 -19.12 -15.00
C SER A 39 1.15 -18.59 -14.83
N THR A 40 0.55 -18.70 -13.64
CA THR A 40 -0.76 -18.12 -13.34
C THR A 40 -0.65 -16.76 -12.65
N GLY A 41 0.58 -16.27 -12.42
CA GLY A 41 0.81 -15.05 -11.65
C GLY A 41 0.64 -15.26 -10.14
N HIS A 42 0.87 -16.49 -9.66
CA HIS A 42 0.88 -16.81 -8.23
C HIS A 42 2.31 -17.01 -7.72
N PHE A 43 2.59 -16.49 -6.53
CA PHE A 43 3.88 -16.62 -5.87
C PHE A 43 3.69 -16.97 -4.39
N GLU A 44 4.24 -18.11 -3.96
CA GLU A 44 4.29 -18.47 -2.54
C GLU A 44 5.58 -17.87 -1.94
N GLN A 45 5.40 -16.96 -0.98
CA GLN A 45 6.51 -16.22 -0.37
C GLN A 45 7.33 -17.14 0.54
N PRO A 46 8.65 -17.30 0.31
CA PRO A 46 9.53 -18.01 1.23
C PRO A 46 9.46 -17.41 2.65
N ARG A 47 9.19 -18.28 3.63
CA ARG A 47 8.91 -17.86 5.02
C ARG A 47 10.07 -17.14 5.67
N ASP A 48 11.30 -17.56 5.38
CA ASP A 48 12.55 -16.97 5.87
C ASP A 48 12.76 -15.54 5.34
N GLN A 49 12.45 -15.29 4.07
CA GLN A 49 12.52 -13.97 3.45
C GLN A 49 11.43 -13.03 4.00
N ALA A 50 10.19 -13.52 4.10
CA ALA A 50 9.11 -12.79 4.77
C ALA A 50 9.45 -12.46 6.23
N ASP A 51 9.99 -13.42 6.99
CA ASP A 51 10.40 -13.18 8.38
C ASP A 51 11.55 -12.17 8.47
N ALA A 52 12.47 -12.14 7.49
CA ALA A 52 13.53 -11.14 7.43
C ALA A 52 12.98 -9.74 7.20
N ALA A 53 12.08 -9.57 6.22
CA ALA A 53 11.38 -8.30 5.98
C ALA A 53 10.59 -7.85 7.21
N GLY A 54 9.86 -8.78 7.83
CA GLY A 54 9.11 -8.54 9.05
C GLY A 54 9.97 -8.07 10.22
N ARG A 55 11.14 -8.69 10.44
CA ARG A 55 12.09 -8.26 11.47
C ARG A 55 12.69 -6.89 11.20
N ALA A 56 13.08 -6.61 9.96
CA ALA A 56 13.58 -5.30 9.55
C ALA A 56 12.55 -4.21 9.84
N MET A 57 11.29 -4.44 9.45
CA MET A 57 10.21 -3.51 9.71
C MET A 57 9.94 -3.35 11.21
N LYS A 58 9.84 -4.44 11.97
CA LYS A 58 9.66 -4.42 13.43
C LYS A 58 10.74 -3.63 14.17
N ALA A 59 11.98 -3.62 13.67
CA ALA A 59 13.07 -2.83 14.25
C ALA A 59 12.93 -1.33 13.98
N ALA A 60 12.23 -0.93 12.91
CA ALA A 60 12.03 0.46 12.53
C ALA A 60 10.78 1.10 13.15
N VAL A 61 9.72 0.32 13.41
CA VAL A 61 8.47 0.83 13.99
C VAL A 61 8.38 0.73 15.50
N ARG A 62 7.65 1.67 16.09
CA ARG A 62 7.21 1.61 17.48
C ARG A 62 5.92 0.81 17.56
N THR A 63 5.86 -0.13 18.51
CA THR A 63 4.58 -0.79 18.86
C THR A 63 3.82 0.13 19.81
N GLN A 64 2.61 0.53 19.42
CA GLN A 64 1.69 1.27 20.26
C GLN A 64 0.37 0.51 20.31
N ALA A 65 -0.26 0.39 21.48
CA ALA A 65 -1.58 -0.22 21.53
C ALA A 65 -2.54 0.62 20.65
N PRO A 66 -3.32 -0.02 19.76
CA PRO A 66 -4.28 0.72 18.96
C PRO A 66 -5.31 1.36 19.90
N ALA A 67 -5.87 2.52 19.51
CA ALA A 67 -7.12 2.96 20.12
C ALA A 67 -8.14 1.83 19.92
N PRO A 68 -8.99 1.51 20.91
CA PRO A 68 -10.01 0.48 20.76
C PRO A 68 -10.79 0.76 19.48
N LEU A 69 -10.95 -0.23 18.59
CA LEU A 69 -11.92 -0.11 17.51
C LEU A 69 -13.26 0.23 18.16
N SER A 70 -13.78 1.43 17.89
CA SER A 70 -15.06 1.84 18.44
C SER A 70 -16.09 0.82 17.99
N ALA A 71 -16.65 0.05 18.95
CA ALA A 71 -17.82 -0.76 18.66
C ALA A 71 -18.89 0.19 18.09
N PRO A 72 -19.61 -0.17 17.01
CA PRO A 72 -20.64 0.69 16.49
C PRO A 72 -21.60 0.99 17.62
N ALA A 73 -21.75 2.28 17.96
CA ALA A 73 -22.69 2.69 18.99
C ALA A 73 -24.06 2.17 18.55
N ALA A 74 -24.65 1.25 19.32
CA ALA A 74 -26.02 0.82 19.14
C ALA A 74 -26.95 2.00 19.44
N ARG A 75 -27.09 2.91 18.49
CA ARG A 75 -28.01 4.03 18.49
C ARG A 75 -28.58 4.16 17.09
N GLY A 76 -29.68 3.43 16.85
CA GLY A 76 -30.90 3.90 16.18
C GLY A 76 -30.83 4.80 14.92
N ALA A 77 -29.71 4.90 14.23
CA ALA A 77 -29.62 5.52 12.92
C ALA A 77 -29.26 4.39 11.95
N ALA A 78 -30.22 3.99 11.14
CA ALA A 78 -29.90 3.31 9.89
C ALA A 78 -28.77 4.11 9.23
N GLY A 79 -27.63 3.46 9.02
CA GLY A 79 -26.38 4.08 8.58
C GLY A 79 -26.63 5.01 7.41
N ARG A 80 -26.47 6.32 7.64
CA ARG A 80 -26.44 7.30 6.56
C ARG A 80 -25.14 7.05 5.81
N LYS A 81 -25.25 6.30 4.72
CA LYS A 81 -24.26 6.20 3.65
C LYS A 81 -24.38 7.42 2.73
N ASP A 82 -24.65 8.60 3.29
CA ASP A 82 -24.68 9.80 2.47
C ASP A 82 -23.25 9.98 1.92
N PRO A 83 -23.07 10.06 0.59
CA PRO A 83 -21.74 10.23 0.04
C PRO A 83 -21.15 11.50 0.65
N LEU A 84 -20.02 11.32 1.35
CA LEU A 84 -19.22 12.43 1.86
C LEU A 84 -18.99 13.42 0.70
N PRO A 85 -19.12 14.74 0.96
CA PRO A 85 -18.97 15.75 -0.08
C PRO A 85 -17.59 15.68 -0.72
N ALA A 86 -17.49 16.10 -1.98
CA ALA A 86 -16.21 16.24 -2.64
C ALA A 86 -15.28 17.16 -1.85
N SER A 87 -13.98 16.89 -1.89
CA SER A 87 -12.96 17.74 -1.29
C SER A 87 -13.01 19.14 -1.89
N SER A 88 -12.76 20.16 -1.07
CA SER A 88 -12.69 21.56 -1.49
C SER A 88 -11.47 22.23 -0.85
N PRO A 89 -10.38 22.50 -1.60
CA PRO A 89 -10.20 22.21 -3.03
C PRO A 89 -10.15 20.70 -3.34
N LEU A 90 -10.26 20.32 -4.63
CA LEU A 90 -10.05 18.95 -5.11
C LEU A 90 -8.56 18.57 -5.08
N ALA A 91 -8.00 18.57 -3.88
CA ALA A 91 -6.64 18.15 -3.59
C ALA A 91 -6.65 17.32 -2.30
N ALA A 92 -5.86 16.26 -2.28
CA ALA A 92 -5.69 15.45 -1.08
C ALA A 92 -5.03 16.27 0.03
N ALA A 93 -5.45 16.01 1.26
CA ALA A 93 -4.92 16.62 2.46
C ALA A 93 -4.61 15.53 3.48
N GLU A 94 -3.74 15.84 4.46
CA GLU A 94 -3.46 14.94 5.58
C GLU A 94 -4.77 14.47 6.25
N ALA A 95 -4.85 13.18 6.54
CA ALA A 95 -6.02 12.54 7.12
C ALA A 95 -5.65 11.67 8.33
N GLU A 96 -6.66 11.32 9.14
CA GLU A 96 -6.47 10.32 10.18
C GLU A 96 -6.34 8.92 9.58
N PRO A 97 -5.47 8.05 10.13
CA PRO A 97 -5.25 6.71 9.59
C PRO A 97 -6.49 5.83 9.74
N SER A 98 -6.75 5.01 8.73
CA SER A 98 -7.73 3.93 8.81
C SER A 98 -7.08 2.66 9.38
N PRO A 99 -7.71 1.94 10.31
CA PRO A 99 -7.20 0.66 10.78
C PRO A 99 -6.98 -0.37 9.66
N ALA A 100 -7.77 -0.32 8.59
CA ALA A 100 -7.70 -1.26 7.47
C ALA A 100 -6.75 -0.81 6.35
N ILE A 101 -6.17 0.40 6.40
CA ILE A 101 -5.32 0.93 5.32
C ILE A 101 -3.94 1.21 5.89
N GLY A 102 -2.89 0.90 5.12
CA GLY A 102 -1.52 1.13 5.55
C GLY A 102 -0.53 1.16 4.40
N PRO A 103 0.69 1.68 4.64
CA PRO A 103 1.77 1.57 3.69
C PRO A 103 2.26 0.13 3.54
N LEU A 104 2.66 -0.19 2.32
CA LEU A 104 3.58 -1.26 1.99
C LEU A 104 5.00 -0.71 2.03
N PHE A 105 5.83 -1.34 2.83
CA PHE A 105 7.26 -1.07 2.91
C PHE A 105 8.03 -2.09 2.09
N TYR A 106 9.05 -1.62 1.38
CA TYR A 106 10.11 -2.47 0.83
C TYR A 106 11.30 -2.41 1.77
N THR A 107 11.79 -3.57 2.20
CA THR A 107 12.87 -3.69 3.20
C THR A 107 14.20 -4.07 2.56
N THR A 108 14.47 -3.57 1.35
CA THR A 108 15.69 -3.88 0.59
C THR A 108 16.93 -3.59 1.43
N GLY A 109 17.84 -4.55 1.53
CA GLY A 109 19.04 -4.43 2.38
C GLY A 109 18.75 -4.30 3.88
N GLY A 110 17.54 -4.64 4.32
CA GLY A 110 17.10 -4.54 5.72
C GLY A 110 16.68 -3.13 6.14
N ILE A 111 16.55 -2.19 5.20
CA ILE A 111 16.15 -0.80 5.46
C ILE A 111 14.72 -0.60 4.92
N PRO A 112 13.70 -0.46 5.78
CA PRO A 112 12.35 -0.19 5.31
C PRO A 112 12.22 1.19 4.66
N ALA A 113 11.57 1.23 3.50
CA ALA A 113 11.13 2.45 2.83
C ALA A 113 9.69 2.30 2.33
N HIS A 114 8.87 3.35 2.47
CA HIS A 114 7.52 3.38 1.93
C HIS A 114 7.56 3.22 0.41
N GLY A 115 6.87 2.20 -0.10
CA GLY A 115 6.77 1.91 -1.52
C GLY A 115 5.41 2.24 -2.09
N CYS A 116 4.37 1.74 -1.43
CA CYS A 116 2.98 1.79 -1.89
C CYS A 116 2.02 1.85 -0.69
N THR A 117 0.72 1.79 -0.96
CA THR A 117 -0.37 1.62 -0.02
C THR A 117 -1.11 0.30 -0.30
N ALA A 118 -1.71 -0.29 0.73
CA ALA A 118 -2.64 -1.40 0.61
C ALA A 118 -3.81 -1.25 1.58
N SER A 119 -4.89 -1.98 1.30
CA SER A 119 -6.06 -2.07 2.18
C SER A 119 -6.40 -3.51 2.52
N VAL A 120 -6.80 -3.77 3.77
CA VAL A 120 -7.35 -5.05 4.20
C VAL A 120 -8.71 -5.22 3.58
N VAL A 121 -8.92 -6.34 2.90
CA VAL A 121 -10.20 -6.69 2.27
C VAL A 121 -10.79 -7.93 2.89
N HIS A 122 -12.11 -7.97 2.98
CA HIS A 122 -12.80 -9.11 3.58
C HIS A 122 -12.47 -10.39 2.83
N SER A 123 -12.12 -11.45 3.55
CA SER A 123 -11.93 -12.79 3.00
C SER A 123 -12.41 -13.86 3.99
N PRO A 124 -12.77 -15.08 3.54
CA PRO A 124 -13.18 -16.16 4.44
C PRO A 124 -12.14 -16.48 5.54
N ARG A 125 -10.86 -16.25 5.25
CA ARG A 125 -9.75 -16.49 6.18
C ARG A 125 -9.44 -15.25 7.04
N GLY A 126 -9.86 -14.06 6.62
CA GLY A 126 -9.65 -12.79 7.32
C GLY A 126 -8.19 -12.33 7.29
N ASP A 127 -7.48 -12.61 6.21
CA ASP A 127 -6.03 -12.45 6.06
C ASP A 127 -5.61 -11.81 4.72
N LEU A 128 -6.54 -11.19 3.98
CA LEU A 128 -6.27 -10.68 2.63
C LEU A 128 -6.11 -9.16 2.60
N ILE A 129 -5.15 -8.68 1.79
CA ILE A 129 -5.04 -7.27 1.40
C ILE A 129 -5.16 -7.11 -0.12
N ALA A 130 -5.61 -5.94 -0.56
CA ALA A 130 -5.61 -5.50 -1.96
C ALA A 130 -4.65 -4.31 -2.13
N THR A 131 -3.95 -4.29 -3.27
CA THR A 131 -3.03 -3.22 -3.70
C THR A 131 -2.92 -3.23 -5.23
N ALA A 132 -2.11 -2.34 -5.81
CA ALA A 132 -1.79 -2.37 -7.24
C ALA A 132 -0.76 -3.47 -7.53
N ALA A 133 -0.82 -4.09 -8.71
CA ALA A 133 0.10 -5.16 -9.07
C ALA A 133 1.53 -4.65 -9.26
N HIS A 134 1.73 -3.42 -9.76
CA HIS A 134 3.07 -2.83 -9.86
C HIS A 134 3.75 -2.61 -8.51
N CYS A 135 3.00 -2.58 -7.41
CA CYS A 135 3.56 -2.49 -6.05
C CYS A 135 4.26 -3.78 -5.63
N VAL A 136 3.88 -4.93 -6.21
CA VAL A 136 4.34 -6.24 -5.74
C VAL A 136 5.01 -7.07 -6.83
N HIS A 137 4.87 -6.67 -8.09
CA HIS A 137 5.46 -7.34 -9.24
C HIS A 137 6.07 -6.31 -10.22
N THR A 138 7.40 -6.29 -10.31
CA THR A 138 8.17 -5.40 -11.22
C THR A 138 9.19 -6.21 -12.01
N GLY A 139 8.72 -6.96 -13.02
CA GLY A 139 9.54 -7.95 -13.74
C GLY A 139 9.82 -9.23 -12.93
N GLY A 140 9.13 -9.37 -11.80
CA GLY A 140 9.21 -10.47 -10.85
C GLY A 140 8.54 -10.05 -9.52
N PHE A 141 8.17 -11.02 -8.69
CA PHE A 141 7.52 -10.79 -7.40
C PHE A 141 8.53 -10.26 -6.38
N ARG A 142 8.23 -9.12 -5.76
CA ARG A 142 9.05 -8.58 -4.68
C ARG A 142 9.00 -9.51 -3.47
N THR A 143 10.15 -9.76 -2.88
CA THR A 143 10.28 -10.71 -1.75
C THR A 143 10.56 -10.05 -0.40
N ASP A 144 10.56 -8.71 -0.37
CA ASP A 144 10.97 -7.88 0.77
C ASP A 144 9.85 -6.94 1.24
N ILE A 145 8.59 -7.39 1.14
CA ILE A 145 7.40 -6.61 1.50
C ILE A 145 7.04 -6.76 2.97
N ALA A 146 6.74 -5.65 3.64
CA ALA A 146 6.00 -5.61 4.90
C ALA A 146 4.81 -4.65 4.82
N PHE A 147 3.70 -4.98 5.49
CA PHE A 147 2.50 -4.16 5.57
C PHE A 147 2.26 -3.70 7.02
N VAL A 148 1.92 -2.43 7.19
CA VAL A 148 1.67 -1.84 8.51
C VAL A 148 0.30 -1.12 8.53
N PRO A 149 -0.79 -1.82 8.86
CA PRO A 149 -2.11 -1.22 8.91
C PRO A 149 -2.21 -0.13 9.98
N GLY A 150 -2.92 0.96 9.67
CA GLY A 150 -3.11 2.09 10.58
C GLY A 150 -1.82 2.85 10.92
N TYR A 151 -0.78 2.74 10.09
CA TYR A 151 0.49 3.42 10.30
C TYR A 151 0.31 4.91 10.53
N ARG A 152 1.08 5.48 11.46
CA ARG A 152 1.17 6.91 11.69
C ARG A 152 2.44 7.24 12.46
N ASP A 153 3.22 8.21 11.98
CA ASP A 153 4.37 8.77 12.70
C ASP A 153 5.34 7.67 13.21
N GLY A 154 5.68 6.68 12.39
CA GLY A 154 6.55 5.56 12.80
C GLY A 154 5.92 4.52 13.75
N ALA A 155 4.61 4.57 13.99
CA ALA A 155 3.90 3.60 14.82
C ALA A 155 3.20 2.52 13.99
N ALA A 156 3.22 1.28 14.49
CA ALA A 156 2.52 0.12 13.93
C ALA A 156 1.43 -0.38 14.88
N PRO A 157 0.29 0.33 14.99
CA PRO A 157 -0.71 0.05 16.04
C PRO A 157 -1.40 -1.31 15.88
N TYR A 158 -1.47 -1.82 14.65
CA TYR A 158 -2.06 -3.13 14.34
C TYR A 158 -1.01 -4.18 14.00
N GLY A 159 0.25 -3.92 14.36
CA GLY A 159 1.38 -4.82 14.13
C GLY A 159 1.95 -4.76 12.72
N VAL A 160 2.94 -5.62 12.47
CA VAL A 160 3.60 -5.77 11.17
C VAL A 160 3.15 -7.10 10.56
N TRP A 161 2.79 -7.06 9.29
CA TRP A 161 2.28 -8.20 8.52
C TRP A 161 3.15 -8.44 7.31
N VAL A 162 3.33 -9.71 6.95
CA VAL A 162 4.17 -10.12 5.82
C VAL A 162 3.41 -11.10 4.93
N PRO A 163 3.69 -11.11 3.62
CA PRO A 163 2.98 -12.00 2.71
C PRO A 163 3.30 -13.47 3.00
N VAL A 164 2.28 -14.30 2.77
CA VAL A 164 2.38 -15.75 2.63
C VAL A 164 2.32 -16.11 1.15
N ALA A 165 1.45 -15.43 0.40
CA ALA A 165 1.36 -15.55 -1.04
C ALA A 165 0.99 -14.21 -1.66
N VAL A 166 1.37 -14.04 -2.92
CA VAL A 166 1.05 -12.89 -3.77
C VAL A 166 0.39 -13.39 -5.04
N ASP A 167 -0.74 -12.79 -5.39
CA ASP A 167 -1.50 -13.10 -6.59
C ASP A 167 -1.66 -11.85 -7.45
N VAL A 168 -1.13 -11.91 -8.68
CA VAL A 168 -1.38 -10.96 -9.77
C VAL A 168 -2.03 -11.68 -10.94
N ALA A 169 -2.64 -10.92 -11.85
CA ALA A 169 -3.16 -11.50 -13.09
C ALA A 169 -1.99 -11.90 -14.02
N PRO A 170 -2.10 -13.00 -14.79
CA PRO A 170 -1.12 -13.36 -15.81
C PRO A 170 -0.84 -12.22 -16.79
N GLU A 171 -1.89 -11.50 -17.22
CA GLU A 171 -1.79 -10.36 -18.14
C GLU A 171 -0.91 -9.23 -17.57
N TRP A 172 -0.91 -9.05 -16.24
CA TRP A 172 0.04 -8.16 -15.57
C TRP A 172 1.45 -8.76 -15.52
N ALA A 173 1.57 -10.03 -15.16
CA ALA A 173 2.87 -10.69 -14.99
C ALA A 173 3.67 -10.73 -16.30
N ASP A 174 2.99 -10.99 -17.42
CA ASP A 174 3.60 -11.19 -18.73
C ASP A 174 3.87 -9.85 -19.44
N ASP A 175 2.87 -8.97 -19.48
CA ASP A 175 2.89 -7.77 -20.36
C ASP A 175 2.72 -6.44 -19.61
N ARG A 176 2.58 -6.47 -18.26
CA ARG A 176 2.24 -5.29 -17.43
C ARG A 176 0.98 -4.57 -17.92
N ASP A 177 -0.05 -5.32 -18.32
CA ASP A 177 -1.30 -4.74 -18.80
C ASP A 177 -1.96 -3.86 -17.70
N PRO A 178 -2.11 -2.54 -17.90
CA PRO A 178 -2.70 -1.64 -16.91
C PRO A 178 -4.16 -1.97 -16.56
N ASP A 179 -4.90 -2.70 -17.40
CA ASP A 179 -6.26 -3.15 -17.09
C ASP A 179 -6.29 -4.23 -16.00
N HIS A 180 -5.11 -4.79 -15.70
CA HIS A 180 -4.91 -5.87 -14.75
C HIS A 180 -3.98 -5.47 -13.59
N ASP A 181 -3.77 -4.17 -13.35
CA ASP A 181 -2.91 -3.63 -12.27
C ASP A 181 -3.59 -3.71 -10.88
N VAL A 182 -3.91 -4.93 -10.46
CA VAL A 182 -4.47 -5.23 -9.14
C VAL A 182 -3.84 -6.52 -8.60
N ALA A 183 -3.51 -6.52 -7.32
CA ALA A 183 -2.97 -7.68 -6.62
C ALA A 183 -3.72 -7.95 -5.32
N PHE A 184 -3.75 -9.23 -4.97
CA PHE A 184 -4.22 -9.68 -3.66
C PHE A 184 -3.12 -10.48 -2.96
N LEU A 185 -2.90 -10.18 -1.69
CA LEU A 185 -1.86 -10.85 -0.90
C LEU A 185 -2.49 -11.47 0.35
N ARG A 186 -2.23 -12.76 0.57
CA ARG A 186 -2.50 -13.39 1.87
C ARG A 186 -1.40 -13.00 2.83
N MET A 187 -1.79 -12.56 4.02
CA MET A 187 -0.90 -11.99 5.01
C MET A 187 -0.87 -12.85 6.27
N ARG A 188 0.24 -12.78 7.00
CA ARG A 188 0.34 -13.30 8.36
C ARG A 188 1.02 -12.27 9.26
N PRO A 189 0.74 -12.26 10.56
CA PRO A 189 1.47 -11.38 11.45
C PRO A 189 2.91 -11.90 11.58
N VAL A 190 3.86 -10.98 11.75
CA VAL A 190 5.26 -11.35 12.05
C VAL A 190 5.36 -12.03 13.42
N GLU A 191 4.52 -11.60 14.37
CA GLU A 191 4.46 -12.13 15.73
C GLU A 191 3.02 -12.43 16.16
N GLY A 192 2.82 -13.52 16.89
CA GLY A 192 1.50 -13.94 17.36
C GLY A 192 0.67 -14.68 16.30
N SER A 193 -0.64 -14.76 16.54
CA SER A 193 -1.58 -15.55 15.73
C SER A 193 -2.90 -14.81 15.45
N ALA A 194 -2.87 -13.48 15.54
CA ALA A 194 -4.04 -12.67 15.23
C ALA A 194 -4.42 -12.82 13.75
N ARG A 195 -5.73 -12.72 13.46
CA ARG A 195 -6.23 -12.57 12.08
C ARG A 195 -6.26 -11.10 11.74
N LEU A 196 -5.83 -10.75 10.54
CA LEU A 196 -5.69 -9.37 10.09
C LEU A 196 -7.02 -8.62 10.21
N GLU A 197 -8.06 -9.13 9.54
CA GLU A 197 -9.39 -8.54 9.55
C GLU A 197 -9.98 -8.40 10.97
N ARG A 198 -9.62 -9.30 11.90
CA ARG A 198 -10.11 -9.21 13.28
C ARG A 198 -9.59 -7.97 14.01
N VAL A 199 -8.35 -7.55 13.72
CA VAL A 199 -7.72 -6.44 14.44
C VAL A 199 -7.84 -5.12 13.69
N THR A 200 -8.04 -5.15 12.37
CA THR A 200 -8.13 -3.96 11.52
C THR A 200 -9.55 -3.65 11.03
N GLY A 201 -10.47 -4.61 11.12
CA GLY A 201 -11.62 -4.62 10.21
C GLY A 201 -11.17 -4.88 8.77
N ALA A 202 -12.10 -4.81 7.82
CA ALA A 202 -11.79 -4.99 6.41
C ALA A 202 -12.79 -4.28 5.51
N GLU A 203 -12.30 -3.81 4.37
CA GLU A 203 -13.11 -3.28 3.29
C GLU A 203 -13.89 -4.41 2.61
N ARG A 204 -15.16 -4.18 2.27
CA ARG A 204 -15.88 -5.11 1.37
C ARG A 204 -15.32 -4.94 -0.04
N VAL A 205 -15.25 -6.00 -0.83
CA VAL A 205 -14.91 -5.89 -2.26
C VAL A 205 -16.17 -5.91 -3.10
N ARG A 206 -16.30 -4.98 -4.04
CA ARG A 206 -17.36 -4.99 -5.05
C ARG A 206 -16.77 -5.14 -6.44
N PHE A 207 -17.08 -6.27 -7.06
CA PHE A 207 -16.85 -6.49 -8.48
C PHE A 207 -17.99 -5.91 -9.30
N ASP A 208 -17.67 -5.54 -10.53
CA ASP A 208 -18.55 -4.78 -11.43
C ASP A 208 -19.21 -3.60 -10.69
N PRO A 209 -18.42 -2.71 -10.05
CA PRO A 209 -18.97 -1.60 -9.29
C PRO A 209 -19.72 -0.64 -10.22
N PRO A 210 -20.80 0.01 -9.75
CA PRO A 210 -21.41 1.13 -10.47
C PRO A 210 -20.36 2.19 -10.77
N ARG A 211 -20.41 2.74 -11.98
CA ARG A 211 -19.50 3.83 -12.41
C ARG A 211 -19.97 5.16 -11.84
N GLU A 212 -19.05 6.13 -11.87
CA GLU A 212 -19.34 7.53 -11.52
C GLU A 212 -19.88 7.71 -10.11
N ARG A 213 -19.23 7.05 -9.15
CA ARG A 213 -19.65 7.05 -7.74
C ARG A 213 -18.75 7.96 -6.92
N PRO A 214 -19.31 8.70 -5.95
CA PRO A 214 -18.53 9.36 -4.91
C PRO A 214 -17.60 8.34 -4.26
N THR A 215 -16.30 8.62 -4.35
CA THR A 215 -15.21 7.74 -3.98
C THR A 215 -14.26 8.51 -3.08
N ARG A 216 -13.80 7.85 -2.03
CA ARG A 216 -12.72 8.35 -1.19
C ARG A 216 -11.48 7.52 -1.45
N VAL A 217 -10.37 8.20 -1.70
CA VAL A 217 -9.03 7.61 -1.72
C VAL A 217 -8.34 8.02 -0.43
N LEU A 218 -7.69 7.06 0.24
CA LEU A 218 -6.80 7.30 1.37
C LEU A 218 -5.51 6.55 1.12
N GLY A 219 -4.39 7.25 1.13
CA GLY A 219 -3.09 6.72 0.72
C GLY A 219 -1.94 7.26 1.53
N TYR A 220 -0.79 6.58 1.49
CA TYR A 220 0.43 6.96 2.18
C TYR A 220 1.50 7.43 1.17
N PRO A 221 1.74 8.76 1.05
CA PRO A 221 2.88 9.26 0.30
C PRO A 221 4.20 8.67 0.81
N ASN A 222 5.13 8.35 -0.08
CA ASN A 222 6.37 7.70 0.30
C ASN A 222 7.33 8.59 1.12
N GLU A 223 7.21 9.91 0.98
CA GLU A 223 7.97 10.91 1.74
C GLU A 223 7.25 11.40 3.01
N ALA A 224 6.09 10.83 3.36
CA ALA A 224 5.30 11.23 4.51
C ALA A 224 5.06 10.09 5.50
N GLU A 225 4.88 10.48 6.76
CA GLU A 225 4.61 9.57 7.88
C GLU A 225 3.12 9.46 8.24
N ARG A 226 2.27 10.15 7.46
CA ARG A 226 0.83 10.25 7.65
C ARG A 226 0.11 10.05 6.33
N PRO A 227 -1.10 9.48 6.34
CA PRO A 227 -1.86 9.33 5.11
C PRO A 227 -2.44 10.67 4.66
N VAL A 228 -2.68 10.77 3.36
CA VAL A 228 -3.53 11.79 2.75
C VAL A 228 -4.84 11.17 2.30
N SER A 229 -5.90 11.97 2.24
CA SER A 229 -7.18 11.54 1.68
C SER A 229 -7.78 12.61 0.78
N CYS A 230 -8.45 12.15 -0.28
CA CYS A 230 -9.29 12.97 -1.12
C CYS A 230 -10.61 12.29 -1.43
N GLN A 231 -11.64 13.10 -1.67
CA GLN A 231 -12.96 12.67 -2.08
C GLN A 231 -13.38 13.36 -3.36
N ASN A 232 -13.78 12.58 -4.36
CA ASN A 232 -14.45 13.07 -5.55
C ASN A 232 -15.33 11.96 -6.16
N ALA A 233 -16.20 12.30 -7.10
CA ALA A 233 -16.82 11.27 -7.95
C ALA A 233 -15.77 10.73 -8.93
N THR A 234 -15.80 9.43 -9.21
CA THR A 234 -15.05 8.88 -10.33
C THR A 234 -15.69 9.27 -11.67
N ALA A 235 -14.94 9.13 -12.75
CA ALA A 235 -15.44 9.13 -14.12
C ALA A 235 -14.98 7.86 -14.84
N ALA A 236 -15.61 7.53 -15.97
CA ALA A 236 -15.09 6.48 -16.85
C ALA A 236 -13.95 7.06 -17.71
N GLU A 237 -12.76 6.48 -17.62
CA GLU A 237 -11.68 6.73 -18.59
C GLU A 237 -11.87 5.83 -19.81
N SER A 238 -12.21 4.56 -19.56
CA SER A 238 -12.50 3.56 -20.60
C SER A 238 -13.46 2.49 -20.06
N GLY A 239 -13.71 1.44 -20.86
CA GLY A 239 -14.43 0.26 -20.39
C GLY A 239 -13.72 -0.48 -19.24
N THR A 240 -12.41 -0.32 -19.13
CA THR A 240 -11.53 -1.05 -18.21
C THR A 240 -10.82 -0.16 -17.19
N GLN A 241 -10.96 1.17 -17.30
CA GLN A 241 -10.30 2.13 -16.41
C GLN A 241 -11.29 3.14 -15.81
N GLN A 242 -11.09 3.45 -14.54
CA GLN A 242 -11.74 4.54 -13.82
C GLN A 242 -10.78 5.72 -13.71
N ARG A 243 -11.32 6.93 -13.82
CA ARG A 243 -10.61 8.20 -13.61
C ARG A 243 -11.06 8.82 -12.28
N PHE A 244 -10.12 9.41 -11.56
CA PHE A 244 -10.36 10.11 -10.31
C PHE A 244 -9.55 11.41 -10.30
N ASP A 245 -10.23 12.54 -10.52
CA ASP A 245 -9.61 13.84 -10.51
C ASP A 245 -9.48 14.34 -9.07
N CYS A 246 -8.27 14.30 -8.54
CA CYS A 246 -7.92 14.97 -7.30
C CYS A 246 -6.41 15.11 -7.18
N GLU A 247 -5.94 16.34 -7.02
CA GLU A 247 -4.52 16.63 -6.93
C GLU A 247 -3.89 16.04 -5.67
N ARG A 248 -2.55 15.97 -5.65
CA ARG A 248 -1.73 15.64 -4.46
C ARG A 248 -1.94 14.22 -3.92
N LEU A 249 -2.12 13.27 -4.83
CA LEU A 249 -1.92 11.84 -4.57
C LEU A 249 -0.54 11.42 -5.14
N PRO A 250 0.58 11.77 -4.47
CA PRO A 250 1.92 11.55 -5.02
C PRO A 250 2.35 10.07 -4.93
N ASN A 251 3.58 9.79 -5.37
CA ASN A 251 4.25 8.49 -5.19
C ASN A 251 4.08 7.92 -3.77
N GLY A 252 3.87 6.61 -3.69
CA GLY A 252 3.50 5.89 -2.45
C GLY A 252 1.99 5.70 -2.29
N THR A 253 1.17 6.56 -2.90
CA THR A 253 -0.29 6.38 -2.88
C THR A 253 -0.79 5.30 -3.84
N SER A 254 0.06 4.75 -4.71
CA SER A 254 -0.23 3.55 -5.49
C SER A 254 -0.76 2.41 -4.63
N GLY A 255 -1.80 1.72 -5.10
CA GLY A 255 -2.51 0.68 -4.36
C GLY A 255 -3.52 1.18 -3.32
N SER A 256 -3.65 2.50 -3.13
CA SER A 256 -4.68 3.06 -2.25
C SER A 256 -6.08 2.62 -2.67
N PRO A 257 -6.98 2.29 -1.73
CA PRO A 257 -8.30 1.83 -2.10
C PRO A 257 -9.18 2.98 -2.62
N PHE A 258 -9.90 2.71 -3.71
CA PHE A 258 -11.03 3.53 -4.15
C PHE A 258 -12.25 3.06 -3.38
N LEU A 259 -12.58 3.75 -2.28
CA LEU A 259 -13.65 3.36 -1.38
C LEU A 259 -14.96 4.10 -1.69
N THR A 260 -16.01 3.33 -1.92
CA THR A 260 -17.40 3.78 -1.96
C THR A 260 -18.13 3.38 -0.68
N ASP A 261 -19.31 3.95 -0.42
CA ASP A 261 -20.16 3.59 0.73
C ASP A 261 -19.43 3.57 2.08
N VAL A 262 -18.54 4.55 2.29
CA VAL A 262 -17.77 4.70 3.52
C VAL A 262 -18.69 4.96 4.70
N ASP A 263 -18.58 4.13 5.73
CA ASP A 263 -19.20 4.33 7.02
C ASP A 263 -18.38 5.34 7.83
N ALA A 264 -18.98 6.50 8.14
CA ALA A 264 -18.30 7.57 8.86
C ALA A 264 -17.88 7.20 10.29
N SER A 265 -18.48 6.17 10.91
CA SER A 265 -18.15 5.76 12.27
C SER A 265 -16.97 4.80 12.35
N THR A 266 -16.77 3.98 11.32
CA THR A 266 -15.70 2.97 11.28
C THR A 266 -14.56 3.35 10.33
N GLY A 267 -14.82 4.22 9.36
CA GLY A 267 -13.91 4.52 8.26
C GLY A 267 -13.86 3.45 7.18
N LEU A 268 -14.51 2.29 7.37
CA LEU A 268 -14.59 1.20 6.39
C LEU A 268 -15.66 1.47 5.33
N GLY A 269 -15.49 0.94 4.14
CA GLY A 269 -16.39 1.07 3.01
C GLY A 269 -16.39 -0.17 2.12
N THR A 270 -16.51 0.10 0.83
CA THR A 270 -16.54 -0.90 -0.23
C THR A 270 -15.48 -0.53 -1.27
N LEU A 271 -14.44 -1.36 -1.38
CA LEU A 271 -13.43 -1.30 -2.41
C LEU A 271 -14.06 -1.50 -3.80
N ALA A 272 -13.95 -0.46 -4.62
CA ALA A 272 -14.41 -0.43 -6.02
C ALA A 272 -13.24 -0.27 -7.02
N GLY A 273 -12.00 -0.25 -6.53
CA GLY A 273 -10.78 -0.10 -7.32
C GLY A 273 -9.57 0.10 -6.42
N VAL A 274 -8.37 0.06 -6.99
CA VAL A 274 -7.11 0.47 -6.36
C VAL A 274 -6.44 1.55 -7.22
N LEU A 275 -5.79 2.54 -6.60
CA LEU A 275 -5.02 3.55 -7.34
C LEU A 275 -3.90 2.84 -8.12
N GLY A 276 -3.94 2.93 -9.44
CA GLY A 276 -3.05 2.18 -10.34
C GLY A 276 -3.60 2.17 -11.76
N GLY A 277 -3.23 1.17 -12.54
CA GLY A 277 -3.74 0.98 -13.88
C GLY A 277 -3.05 1.90 -14.88
N LYS A 278 -3.83 2.65 -15.67
CA LYS A 278 -3.27 3.55 -16.70
C LYS A 278 -2.20 4.45 -16.09
N ASP A 279 -1.05 4.52 -16.78
CA ASP A 279 0.12 5.30 -16.36
C ASP A 279 0.57 5.00 -14.91
N GLU A 280 0.47 3.73 -14.47
CA GLU A 280 0.78 3.25 -13.11
C GLU A 280 0.02 3.95 -11.97
N GLY A 281 -1.11 4.58 -12.30
CA GLY A 281 -1.91 5.33 -11.34
C GLY A 281 -2.12 6.78 -11.68
N GLY A 282 -1.48 7.32 -12.73
CA GLY A 282 -1.75 8.65 -13.27
C GLY A 282 -0.64 9.67 -13.00
N ASP A 283 -1.04 10.93 -12.78
CA ASP A 283 -0.13 12.08 -12.62
C ASP A 283 -0.48 12.92 -11.37
N GLU A 284 0.02 14.16 -11.32
CA GLU A 284 -0.15 15.06 -10.16
C GLU A 284 -1.60 15.52 -9.95
N GLU A 285 -2.45 15.45 -10.98
CA GLU A 285 -3.82 15.97 -11.00
C GLU A 285 -4.87 14.86 -11.07
N THR A 286 -4.57 13.81 -11.84
CA THR A 286 -5.51 12.75 -12.18
C THR A 286 -4.95 11.40 -11.78
N SER A 287 -5.72 10.63 -11.02
CA SER A 287 -5.42 9.23 -10.73
C SER A 287 -6.31 8.27 -11.50
N TYR A 288 -5.81 7.07 -11.78
CA TYR A 288 -6.56 6.00 -12.42
C TYR A 288 -6.73 4.78 -11.50
N SER A 289 -7.64 3.90 -11.90
CA SER A 289 -7.82 2.60 -11.29
C SER A 289 -8.34 1.59 -12.32
N PRO A 290 -7.79 0.37 -12.40
CA PRO A 290 -8.39 -0.68 -13.20
C PRO A 290 -9.80 -1.00 -12.69
N TYR A 291 -10.73 -1.21 -13.62
CA TYR A 291 -12.09 -1.58 -13.30
C TYR A 291 -12.12 -3.00 -12.73
N LEU A 292 -12.68 -3.18 -11.53
CA LEU A 292 -12.75 -4.48 -10.87
C LEU A 292 -13.83 -5.38 -11.48
N GLY A 293 -13.61 -5.81 -12.73
CA GLY A 293 -14.50 -6.73 -13.45
C GLY A 293 -14.27 -8.20 -13.10
N GLN A 294 -14.70 -9.09 -14.00
CA GLN A 294 -14.64 -10.53 -13.80
C GLN A 294 -13.21 -11.08 -13.66
N ALA A 295 -12.21 -10.48 -14.30
CA ALA A 295 -10.81 -10.87 -14.14
C ALA A 295 -10.32 -10.65 -12.70
N ALA A 296 -10.54 -9.45 -12.16
CA ALA A 296 -10.24 -9.12 -10.77
C ALA A 296 -11.01 -10.01 -9.77
N LYS A 297 -12.27 -10.36 -10.10
CA LYS A 297 -13.07 -11.30 -9.29
C LYS A 297 -12.43 -12.68 -9.20
N LYS A 298 -11.99 -13.24 -10.33
CA LYS A 298 -11.31 -14.54 -10.36
C LYS A 298 -9.98 -14.49 -9.60
N LEU A 299 -9.25 -13.38 -9.71
CA LEU A 299 -8.00 -13.17 -8.97
C LEU A 299 -8.25 -13.16 -7.45
N TYR A 300 -9.23 -12.40 -6.97
CA TYR A 300 -9.66 -12.41 -5.57
C TYR A 300 -10.08 -13.79 -5.11
N GLU A 301 -10.93 -14.48 -5.89
CA GLU A 301 -11.40 -15.84 -5.55
C GLU A 301 -10.26 -16.86 -5.51
N ARG A 302 -9.16 -16.66 -6.25
CA ARG A 302 -7.95 -17.47 -6.15
C ARG A 302 -7.21 -17.18 -4.85
N ALA A 303 -6.93 -15.91 -4.58
CA ALA A 303 -6.17 -15.49 -3.41
C ALA A 303 -6.88 -15.77 -2.07
N ALA A 304 -8.22 -15.79 -2.07
CA ALA A 304 -9.04 -15.98 -0.88
C ALA A 304 -9.20 -17.44 -0.41
N ARG A 305 -8.59 -18.42 -1.09
CA ARG A 305 -8.69 -19.86 -0.74
C ARG A 305 -7.79 -20.25 0.43
#